data_AF-A0A3B0J8T7-F1
#
_entry.id   AF-A0A3B0J8T7-F1
#
_cell.length_a   1.000
_cell.length_b   1.000
_cell.length_c   1.000
_cell.angle_alpha   90.00
_cell.angle_beta   90.00
_cell.angle_gamma   90.00
#
_symmetry.space_group_name_H-M   'P 1'
#
loop_
_entity.id
_entity.type
_entity.pdbx_description
1 polymer ?
#
loop_
_entity_poly.entity_id
_entity_poly.type
_entity_poly.pdbx_seq_one_letter_code
_entity_poly.pdbx_strand_id
1 'polypeptide(L)'
;MNPEYLNVAKLDNNEQMINSIINHTIRDIKEPLDKVYKRWWLGDLLTTAKKANALTDMLSYDWTTNPTAGAFKLDMTGGHYNSHLCFRYHTHALNPNLYNRFFLANDSYSHLGGWLEGAFMSTINAVCGIIVAANGGGNNGLNALTTEAREIIESLEQIAPNDAP
;
A
#
# COMPACT_ATOMS: atom_id res chain seq x y z
N MET A 1 6.37 -35.70 -1.10
CA MET A 1 7.35 -34.94 -0.28
C MET A 1 6.85 -34.96 1.15
N ASN A 2 7.62 -35.51 2.10
CA ASN A 2 7.14 -35.68 3.49
C ASN A 2 7.07 -34.29 4.19
N PRO A 3 5.91 -33.89 4.76
CA PRO A 3 5.68 -32.58 5.37
C PRO A 3 6.62 -32.25 6.54
N GLU A 4 7.23 -33.23 7.21
CA GLU A 4 8.19 -32.98 8.29
C GLU A 4 9.46 -32.28 7.79
N TYR A 5 9.92 -32.56 6.57
CA TYR A 5 11.13 -31.93 6.01
C TYR A 5 10.92 -30.46 5.61
N LEU A 6 9.67 -30.05 5.33
CA LEU A 6 9.33 -28.65 5.04
C LEU A 6 9.44 -27.77 6.29
N ASN A 7 9.15 -28.32 7.48
CA ASN A 7 9.20 -27.56 8.73
C ASN A 7 10.65 -27.37 9.23
N VAL A 8 11.51 -28.39 9.12
CA VAL A 8 12.91 -28.28 9.54
C VAL A 8 13.70 -27.30 8.67
N ALA A 9 13.51 -27.34 7.34
CA ALA A 9 14.18 -26.42 6.42
C ALA A 9 13.73 -24.95 6.58
N LYS A 10 12.47 -24.70 6.97
CA LYS A 10 11.97 -23.35 7.26
C LYS A 10 12.55 -22.75 8.55
N LEU A 11 12.73 -23.58 9.58
CA LEU A 11 13.30 -23.17 10.86
C LEU A 11 14.77 -22.74 10.71
N ASP A 12 15.56 -23.48 9.93
CA ASP A 12 16.97 -23.16 9.65
C ASP A 12 17.13 -21.83 8.87
N ASN A 13 16.30 -21.59 7.86
CA ASN A 13 16.35 -20.36 7.08
C ASN A 13 16.01 -19.10 7.91
N ASN A 14 15.04 -19.18 8.82
CA ASN A 14 14.68 -18.05 9.68
C ASN A 14 15.76 -17.74 10.71
N GLU A 15 16.41 -18.77 11.25
CA GLU A 15 17.54 -18.58 12.17
C GLU A 15 18.73 -17.90 11.47
N GLN A 16 19.05 -18.33 10.25
CA GLN A 16 20.11 -17.71 9.44
C GLN A 16 19.79 -16.24 9.11
N MET A 17 18.54 -15.93 8.77
CA MET A 17 18.08 -14.56 8.54
C MET A 17 18.25 -13.68 9.78
N ILE A 18 17.85 -14.15 10.96
CA ILE A 18 18.01 -13.40 12.22
C ILE A 18 19.49 -13.19 12.55
N ASN A 19 20.33 -14.21 12.36
CA ASN A 19 21.77 -14.09 12.56
C ASN A 19 22.36 -13.01 11.64
N SER A 20 21.87 -12.88 10.40
CA SER A 20 22.27 -11.81 9.50
C SER A 20 21.86 -10.43 10.02
N ILE A 21 20.64 -10.27 10.57
CA ILE A 21 20.19 -9.02 11.20
C ILE A 21 21.09 -8.67 12.40
N ILE A 22 21.37 -9.64 13.27
CA ILE A 22 22.28 -9.44 14.41
C ILE A 22 23.68 -9.06 13.89
N ASN A 23 24.18 -9.71 12.84
CA ASN A 23 25.48 -9.38 12.27
C ASN A 23 25.57 -7.94 11.74
N HIS A 24 24.48 -7.37 11.21
CA HIS A 24 24.44 -5.95 10.81
C HIS A 24 24.60 -4.99 12.00
N THR A 25 24.34 -5.44 13.22
CA THR A 25 24.55 -4.64 14.44
C THR A 25 25.96 -4.76 15.02
N ILE A 26 26.82 -5.63 14.47
CA ILE A 26 28.24 -5.77 14.82
C ILE A 26 29.00 -4.55 14.26
N ARG A 27 28.74 -3.38 14.84
CA ARG A 27 29.33 -2.10 14.49
C ARG A 27 29.78 -1.40 15.75
N ASP A 28 30.86 -0.66 15.65
CA ASP A 28 31.30 0.20 16.76
C ASP A 28 30.73 1.59 16.53
N ILE A 29 29.94 2.06 17.50
CA ILE A 29 29.31 3.38 17.47
C ILE A 29 30.00 4.25 18.50
N LYS A 30 30.25 5.50 18.11
CA LYS A 30 30.86 6.50 18.99
C LYS A 30 29.83 6.97 20.01
N GLU A 31 30.06 6.64 21.26
CA GLU A 31 29.19 7.03 22.36
C GLU A 31 29.29 8.54 22.62
N PRO A 32 28.15 9.25 22.80
CA PRO A 32 28.15 10.70 22.89
C PRO A 32 28.79 11.23 24.17
N LEU A 33 28.77 10.47 25.27
CA LEU A 33 29.22 10.90 26.59
C LEU A 33 30.73 10.74 26.78
N ASP A 34 31.28 9.59 26.45
CA ASP A 34 32.71 9.28 26.67
C ASP A 34 33.56 9.46 25.41
N LYS A 35 32.94 9.70 24.24
CA LYS A 35 33.60 9.85 22.93
C LYS A 35 34.41 8.63 22.51
N VAL A 36 34.17 7.47 23.10
CA VAL A 36 34.84 6.20 22.78
C VAL A 36 33.95 5.39 21.83
N TYR A 37 34.58 4.65 20.92
CA TYR A 37 33.89 3.68 20.09
C TYR A 37 33.61 2.40 20.89
N LYS A 38 32.34 2.02 20.97
CA LYS A 38 31.90 0.77 21.63
C LYS A 38 31.01 -0.02 20.70
N ARG A 39 30.95 -1.34 20.93
CA ARG A 39 29.98 -2.21 20.27
C ARG A 39 28.58 -1.64 20.45
N TRP A 40 27.81 -1.57 19.36
CA TRP A 40 26.44 -1.10 19.41
C TRP A 40 25.58 -2.00 20.30
N TRP A 41 25.06 -1.45 21.39
CA TRP A 41 24.25 -2.16 22.38
C TRP A 41 23.02 -2.87 21.81
N LEU A 42 22.51 -2.42 20.65
CA LEU A 42 21.39 -3.07 19.96
C LEU A 42 21.73 -4.53 19.60
N GLY A 43 22.98 -4.83 19.27
CA GLY A 43 23.39 -6.20 18.96
C GLY A 43 23.33 -7.13 20.16
N ASP A 44 23.72 -6.63 21.33
CA ASP A 44 23.59 -7.38 22.60
C ASP A 44 22.12 -7.59 22.96
N LEU A 45 21.26 -6.59 22.74
CA LEU A 45 19.81 -6.72 22.93
C LEU A 45 19.22 -7.83 22.05
N LEU A 46 19.50 -7.80 20.74
CA LEU A 46 18.96 -8.79 19.80
C LEU A 46 19.49 -10.20 20.08
N THR A 47 20.78 -10.31 20.43
CA THR A 47 21.39 -11.59 20.83
C THR A 47 20.77 -12.14 22.11
N THR A 48 20.50 -11.27 23.08
CA THR A 48 19.86 -11.65 24.34
C THR A 48 18.42 -12.09 24.10
N ALA A 49 17.65 -11.34 23.30
CA ALA A 49 16.30 -11.71 22.90
C ALA A 49 16.26 -13.07 22.17
N LYS A 50 17.22 -13.34 21.29
CA LYS A 50 17.38 -14.65 20.63
C LYS A 50 17.60 -15.76 21.66
N LYS A 51 18.58 -15.61 22.55
CA LYS A 51 18.92 -16.60 23.60
C LYS A 51 17.78 -16.86 24.57
N ALA A 52 16.99 -15.83 24.87
CA ALA A 52 15.81 -15.92 25.74
C ALA A 52 14.61 -16.59 25.08
N ASN A 53 14.74 -17.12 23.86
CA ASN A 53 13.64 -17.67 23.05
C ASN A 53 12.50 -16.67 22.81
N ALA A 54 12.73 -15.36 23.01
CA ALA A 54 11.74 -14.32 22.68
C ALA A 54 11.60 -14.12 21.16
N LEU A 55 12.45 -14.77 20.36
CA LEU A 55 12.50 -14.71 18.91
C LEU A 55 12.20 -16.06 18.23
N THR A 56 11.59 -17.03 18.94
CA THR A 56 11.35 -18.39 18.40
C THR A 56 10.37 -18.42 17.23
N ASP A 57 9.42 -17.49 17.18
CA ASP A 57 8.40 -17.39 16.13
C ASP A 57 8.62 -16.18 15.21
N MET A 58 9.87 -15.75 15.06
CA MET A 58 10.17 -14.61 14.19
C MET A 58 9.83 -14.91 12.73
N LEU A 59 8.92 -14.11 12.19
CA LEU A 59 8.49 -14.13 10.80
C LEU A 59 9.17 -12.98 10.06
N SER A 60 9.93 -13.31 9.02
CA SER A 60 10.25 -12.33 7.98
C SER A 60 9.28 -12.51 6.83
N TYR A 61 8.68 -11.39 6.42
CA TYR A 61 7.81 -11.34 5.25
C TYR A 61 8.30 -10.25 4.33
N ASP A 62 8.60 -10.62 3.09
CA ASP A 62 9.06 -9.69 2.08
C ASP A 62 7.92 -9.35 1.11
N TRP A 63 7.46 -8.09 1.19
CA TRP A 63 6.45 -7.57 0.28
C TRP A 63 6.93 -7.43 -1.17
N THR A 64 8.25 -7.36 -1.39
CA THR A 64 8.85 -7.21 -2.72
C THR A 64 8.67 -8.47 -3.56
N THR A 65 8.78 -9.64 -2.93
CA THR A 65 8.61 -10.95 -3.57
C THR A 65 7.20 -11.51 -3.45
N ASN A 66 6.30 -10.82 -2.74
CA ASN A 66 4.87 -11.10 -2.79
C ASN A 66 4.30 -10.83 -4.20
N PRO A 67 3.21 -11.51 -4.63
CA PRO A 67 2.51 -11.18 -5.88
C PRO A 67 2.06 -9.71 -6.05
N THR A 68 2.01 -8.91 -4.97
CA THR A 68 1.81 -7.46 -5.01
C THR A 68 2.98 -6.69 -5.61
N ALA A 69 4.16 -7.32 -5.76
CA ALA A 69 5.39 -6.74 -6.30
C ALA A 69 5.87 -5.49 -5.54
N GLY A 70 5.66 -5.47 -4.23
CA GLY A 70 5.90 -4.33 -3.36
C GLY A 70 4.81 -4.19 -2.30
N ALA A 71 5.06 -3.35 -1.30
CA ALA A 71 4.14 -3.17 -0.18
C ALA A 71 3.00 -2.18 -0.51
N PHE A 72 3.36 -1.04 -1.12
CA PHE A 72 2.43 0.06 -1.36
C PHE A 72 2.99 1.10 -2.33
N LYS A 73 2.10 1.94 -2.88
CA LYS A 73 2.47 3.03 -3.77
C LYS A 73 3.13 4.19 -3.01
N LEU A 74 4.26 4.67 -3.53
CA LEU A 74 4.78 6.01 -3.28
C LEU A 74 5.09 6.67 -4.61
N ASP A 75 4.56 7.88 -4.83
CA ASP A 75 4.76 8.57 -6.10
C ASP A 75 6.16 9.17 -6.17
N MET A 76 6.89 8.82 -7.22
CA MET A 76 8.13 9.50 -7.59
C MET A 76 7.85 10.86 -8.21
N THR A 77 8.89 11.67 -8.45
CA THR A 77 8.76 12.94 -9.18
C THR A 77 8.10 12.71 -10.54
N GLY A 78 7.01 13.44 -10.83
CA GLY A 78 6.21 13.26 -12.04
C GLY A 78 5.19 12.09 -11.96
N GLY A 79 5.25 11.25 -10.93
CA GLY A 79 4.29 10.16 -10.71
C GLY A 79 2.86 10.65 -10.46
N HIS A 80 2.71 11.90 -10.01
CA HIS A 80 1.41 12.55 -9.78
C HIS A 80 0.49 12.47 -11.00
N TYR A 81 1.00 12.65 -12.23
CA TYR A 81 0.14 12.62 -13.42
C TYR A 81 -0.55 11.26 -13.59
N ASN A 82 0.15 10.17 -13.28
CA ASN A 82 -0.40 8.81 -13.37
C ASN A 82 -1.34 8.52 -12.20
N SER A 83 -0.91 8.78 -10.96
CA SER A 83 -1.71 8.48 -9.77
C SER A 83 -2.96 9.36 -9.67
N HIS A 84 -2.87 10.62 -10.09
CA HIS A 84 -4.00 11.54 -10.13
C HIS A 84 -5.02 11.15 -11.20
N LEU A 85 -4.57 10.66 -12.36
CA LEU A 85 -5.47 10.06 -13.35
C LEU A 85 -6.22 8.85 -12.76
N CYS A 86 -5.52 7.94 -12.08
CA CYS A 86 -6.15 6.81 -11.41
C CYS A 86 -7.15 7.25 -10.32
N PHE A 87 -6.81 8.25 -9.51
CA PHE A 87 -7.68 8.78 -8.47
C PHE A 87 -9.00 9.34 -9.03
N ARG A 88 -8.90 10.07 -10.16
CA ARG A 88 -10.06 10.63 -10.87
C ARG A 88 -10.76 9.65 -11.80
N TYR A 89 -10.27 8.41 -11.95
CA TYR A 89 -10.76 7.46 -12.94
C TYR A 89 -12.27 7.26 -12.85
N HIS A 90 -12.83 7.18 -11.64
CA HIS A 90 -14.27 7.01 -11.40
C HIS A 90 -15.17 8.10 -12.04
N THR A 91 -14.62 9.28 -12.38
CA THR A 91 -15.35 10.35 -13.09
C THR A 91 -15.76 9.95 -14.51
N HIS A 92 -15.24 8.86 -15.08
CA HIS A 92 -15.72 8.32 -16.36
C HIS A 92 -17.23 8.01 -16.33
N ALA A 93 -17.81 7.78 -15.14
CA ALA A 93 -19.24 7.51 -14.97
C ALA A 93 -20.13 8.68 -15.44
N LEU A 94 -19.57 9.89 -15.53
CA LEU A 94 -20.27 11.06 -16.06
C LEU A 94 -20.54 10.99 -17.56
N ASN A 95 -19.84 10.12 -18.28
CA ASN A 95 -20.06 9.88 -19.69
C ASN A 95 -20.92 8.63 -19.92
N PRO A 96 -22.24 8.78 -20.15
CA PRO A 96 -23.14 7.64 -20.35
C PRO A 96 -22.85 6.86 -21.63
N ASN A 97 -22.20 7.49 -22.63
CA ASN A 97 -21.92 6.88 -23.92
C ASN A 97 -20.70 5.95 -23.87
N LEU A 98 -19.90 6.00 -22.81
CA LEU A 98 -18.73 5.14 -22.65
C LEU A 98 -19.12 3.70 -22.26
N TYR A 99 -20.29 3.52 -21.62
CA TYR A 99 -20.79 2.22 -21.13
C TYR A 99 -19.79 1.41 -20.27
N ASN A 100 -18.81 2.09 -19.63
CA ASN A 100 -17.80 1.46 -18.80
C ASN A 100 -18.40 0.96 -17.48
N ARG A 101 -18.04 -0.27 -17.08
CA ARG A 101 -18.55 -0.96 -15.89
C ARG A 101 -17.47 -1.25 -14.84
N PHE A 102 -16.23 -0.83 -15.08
CA PHE A 102 -15.11 -1.13 -14.20
C PHE A 102 -14.72 0.08 -13.38
N PHE A 103 -14.50 -0.12 -12.09
CA PHE A 103 -14.02 0.88 -11.14
C PHE A 103 -12.82 0.35 -10.38
N LEU A 104 -11.98 1.25 -9.90
CA LEU A 104 -10.71 0.95 -9.26
C LEU A 104 -10.77 1.29 -7.77
N ALA A 105 -10.46 0.34 -6.89
CA ALA A 105 -10.48 0.49 -5.44
C ALA A 105 -9.26 -0.18 -4.81
N ASN A 106 -8.25 0.63 -4.46
CA ASN A 106 -6.98 0.23 -3.86
C ASN A 106 -6.21 1.50 -3.44
N ASP A 107 -5.34 1.45 -2.44
CA ASP A 107 -4.52 2.60 -2.03
C ASP A 107 -3.59 3.08 -3.16
N SER A 108 -3.22 2.20 -4.09
CA SER A 108 -2.51 2.54 -5.34
C SER A 108 -3.25 3.52 -6.23
N TYR A 109 -4.58 3.64 -6.10
CA TYR A 109 -5.40 4.60 -6.84
C TYR A 109 -5.78 5.81 -5.99
N SER A 110 -5.00 6.09 -4.95
CA SER A 110 -5.17 7.21 -4.04
C SER A 110 -3.92 8.10 -3.99
N HIS A 111 -4.04 9.23 -3.30
CA HIS A 111 -2.91 10.09 -2.93
C HIS A 111 -2.27 9.70 -1.58
N LEU A 112 -2.72 8.59 -0.97
CA LEU A 112 -2.28 8.10 0.35
C LEU A 112 -1.89 6.61 0.29
N GLY A 113 -1.02 6.25 -0.65
CA GLY A 113 -0.49 4.88 -0.75
C GLY A 113 0.26 4.47 0.51
N GLY A 114 0.08 3.23 0.95
CA GLY A 114 0.63 2.68 2.19
C GLY A 114 -0.27 2.86 3.41
N TRP A 115 -1.42 3.50 3.22
CA TRP A 115 -2.38 3.78 4.29
C TRP A 115 -3.74 3.20 3.97
N LEU A 116 -4.39 2.62 4.98
CA LEU A 116 -5.78 2.15 4.85
C LEU A 116 -6.72 3.27 4.39
N GLU A 117 -6.45 4.51 4.80
CA GLU A 117 -7.20 5.69 4.36
C GLU A 117 -7.22 5.83 2.83
N GLY A 118 -6.08 5.59 2.16
CA GLY A 118 -6.03 5.62 0.69
C GLY A 118 -6.89 4.53 0.04
N ALA A 119 -6.91 3.33 0.63
CA ALA A 119 -7.78 2.24 0.18
C ALA A 119 -9.26 2.59 0.40
N PHE A 120 -9.62 3.19 1.52
CA PHE A 120 -10.99 3.62 1.80
C PHE A 120 -11.44 4.75 0.88
N MET A 121 -10.63 5.80 0.68
CA MET A 121 -10.94 6.89 -0.24
C MET A 121 -11.17 6.40 -1.68
N SER A 122 -10.27 5.57 -2.21
CA SER A 122 -10.44 5.01 -3.56
C SER A 122 -11.67 4.10 -3.68
N THR A 123 -12.03 3.38 -2.61
CA THR A 123 -13.28 2.59 -2.55
C THR A 123 -14.51 3.49 -2.58
N ILE A 124 -14.51 4.59 -1.83
CA ILE A 124 -15.60 5.57 -1.84
C ILE A 124 -15.76 6.16 -3.27
N ASN A 125 -14.64 6.56 -3.89
CA ASN A 125 -14.63 7.02 -5.29
C ASN A 125 -15.27 6.00 -6.24
N ALA A 126 -14.87 4.73 -6.12
CA ALA A 126 -15.40 3.64 -6.94
C ALA A 126 -16.91 3.46 -6.74
N VAL A 127 -17.40 3.45 -5.49
CA VAL A 127 -18.83 3.28 -5.19
C VAL A 127 -19.65 4.48 -5.70
N CYS A 128 -19.17 5.71 -5.50
CA CYS A 128 -19.81 6.90 -6.06
C CYS A 128 -19.92 6.80 -7.59
N GLY A 129 -18.83 6.40 -8.26
CA GLY A 129 -18.82 6.14 -9.70
C GLY A 129 -19.81 5.06 -10.13
N ILE A 130 -19.90 3.94 -9.39
CA ILE A 130 -20.86 2.85 -9.64
C ILE A 130 -22.29 3.38 -9.58
N ILE A 131 -22.64 4.16 -8.55
CA ILE A 131 -23.99 4.72 -8.39
C ILE A 131 -24.33 5.63 -9.58
N VAL A 132 -23.40 6.50 -9.99
CA VAL A 132 -23.60 7.39 -11.15
C VAL A 132 -23.80 6.58 -12.43
N ALA A 133 -22.93 5.61 -12.71
CA ALA A 133 -23.01 4.79 -13.93
C ALA A 133 -24.26 3.91 -13.97
N ALA A 134 -24.68 3.35 -12.82
CA ALA A 134 -25.88 2.52 -12.72
C ALA A 134 -27.17 3.32 -12.96
N ASN A 135 -27.17 4.61 -12.64
CA ASN A 135 -28.31 5.52 -12.81
C ASN A 135 -28.28 6.30 -14.14
N GLY A 136 -27.56 5.78 -15.15
CA GLY A 136 -27.55 6.33 -16.51
C GLY A 136 -26.57 7.47 -16.74
N GLY A 137 -25.61 7.68 -15.84
CA GLY A 137 -24.52 8.64 -16.01
C GLY A 137 -24.95 10.11 -15.99
N GLY A 138 -23.99 11.01 -16.19
CA GLY A 138 -24.20 12.46 -16.22
C GLY A 138 -25.00 12.99 -15.04
N ASN A 139 -25.91 13.94 -15.30
CA ASN A 139 -26.74 14.57 -14.26
C ASN A 139 -27.74 13.60 -13.61
N ASN A 140 -28.26 12.61 -14.36
CA ASN A 140 -29.16 11.61 -13.81
C ASN A 140 -28.45 10.75 -12.75
N GLY A 141 -27.23 10.33 -13.07
CA GLY A 141 -26.37 9.61 -12.13
C GLY A 141 -25.97 10.45 -10.92
N LEU A 142 -25.57 11.71 -11.12
CA LEU A 142 -25.23 12.63 -10.03
C LEU A 142 -26.40 12.86 -9.07
N ASN A 143 -27.63 12.98 -9.59
CA ASN A 143 -28.82 13.15 -8.78
C ASN A 143 -29.15 11.93 -7.91
N ALA A 144 -28.59 10.75 -8.21
CA ALA A 144 -28.72 9.56 -7.38
C ALA A 144 -27.78 9.55 -6.16
N LEU A 145 -26.78 10.44 -6.12
CA LEU A 145 -25.93 10.64 -4.96
C LEU A 145 -26.53 11.67 -3.99
N THR A 146 -26.20 11.54 -2.70
CA THR A 146 -26.46 12.59 -1.70
C THR A 146 -25.64 13.83 -2.04
N THR A 147 -26.07 14.99 -1.53
CA THR A 147 -25.41 16.28 -1.80
C THR A 147 -23.92 16.24 -1.46
N GLU A 148 -23.56 15.64 -0.32
CA GLU A 148 -22.20 15.52 0.17
C GLU A 148 -21.37 14.55 -0.68
N ALA A 149 -21.97 13.46 -1.15
CA ALA A 149 -21.28 12.47 -1.97
C ALA A 149 -21.04 12.96 -3.42
N ARG A 150 -21.82 13.94 -3.90
CA ARG A 150 -21.60 14.52 -5.24
C ARG A 150 -20.28 15.26 -5.33
N GLU A 151 -19.84 15.92 -4.25
CA GLU A 151 -18.59 16.67 -4.22
C GLU A 151 -17.38 15.79 -4.58
N ILE A 152 -17.43 14.49 -4.26
CA ILE A 152 -16.37 13.52 -4.57
C ILE A 152 -16.13 13.41 -6.08
N ILE A 153 -17.17 13.58 -6.89
CA ILE A 153 -17.10 13.49 -8.35
C ILE A 153 -16.96 14.88 -8.98
N GLU A 154 -17.77 15.84 -8.53
CA GLU A 154 -17.87 17.17 -9.15
C GLU A 154 -16.64 18.05 -8.87
N SER A 155 -15.92 17.81 -7.77
CA SER A 155 -14.69 18.54 -7.45
C SER A 155 -13.47 18.12 -8.29
N LEU A 156 -13.60 17.08 -9.10
CA LEU A 156 -12.51 16.48 -9.85
C LEU A 156 -12.71 16.68 -11.35
N GLU A 157 -11.61 16.96 -12.05
CA GLU A 157 -11.63 17.03 -13.51
C GLU A 157 -12.05 15.68 -14.12
N GLN A 158 -12.93 15.72 -15.11
CA GLN A 158 -13.44 14.52 -15.76
C GLN A 158 -12.36 13.87 -16.63
N ILE A 159 -12.25 12.54 -16.57
CA ILE A 159 -11.31 11.81 -17.43
C ILE A 159 -11.87 11.49 -18.83
N ALA A 160 -13.18 11.62 -19.01
CA ALA A 160 -13.88 11.33 -20.27
C ALA A 160 -15.04 12.31 -20.48
N PRO A 161 -14.78 13.58 -20.87
CA PRO A 161 -15.85 14.53 -21.13
C PRO A 161 -16.80 14.05 -22.23
N ASN A 162 -18.08 14.41 -22.14
CA ASN A 162 -19.08 14.12 -23.18
C ASN A 162 -18.78 14.83 -24.49
N ASP A 163 -18.06 15.94 -24.41
CA ASP A 163 -17.63 16.77 -25.51
C ASP A 163 -16.15 16.48 -25.78
N ALA A 164 -15.85 15.34 -26.40
CA ALA A 164 -14.64 15.28 -27.20
C ALA A 164 -14.90 16.10 -28.49
N PRO A 165 -13.93 16.88 -29.00
CA PRO A 165 -14.05 17.45 -30.33
C PRO A 165 -14.34 16.39 -31.41
#